data_AF-A0A527RET8-F1
#
_entry.id   AF-A0A527RET8-F1
#
_cell.length_a   1.000
_cell.length_b   1.000
_cell.length_c   1.000
_cell.angle_alpha   90.00
_cell.angle_beta   90.00
_cell.angle_gamma   90.00
#
_symmetry.space_group_name_H-M   'P 1'
#
loop_
_entity.id
_entity.type
_entity.pdbx_description
1 polymer ?
#
loop_
_entity_poly.entity_id
_entity_poly.type
_entity_poly.pdbx_seq_one_letter_code
_entity_poly.pdbx_strand_id
1 'polypeptide(L)' 'MIDKARRILLVAAATLPLMASHAWAAGLISIIVTDPANPYWLTEGQVAKATAESLGYTANVSA' A
#
# COMPACT_ATOMS: atom_id res chain seq x y z
N MET A 1 37.39 2.32 23.82
CA MET A 1 37.63 2.42 22.36
C MET A 1 36.68 1.44 21.69
N ILE A 2 35.93 1.83 20.65
CA ILE A 2 35.00 0.91 19.98
C ILE A 2 35.78 0.11 18.94
N ASP A 3 35.83 -1.21 19.10
CA ASP A 3 36.58 -2.11 18.22
C ASP A 3 35.97 -2.15 16.81
N LYS A 4 36.78 -2.53 15.81
CA LYS A 4 36.40 -2.48 14.40
C LYS A 4 35.09 -3.20 14.09
N ALA A 5 34.87 -4.35 14.72
CA ALA A 5 33.64 -5.13 14.60
C ALA A 5 32.41 -4.38 15.15
N ARG A 6 32.54 -3.74 16.32
CA ARG A 6 31.46 -2.93 16.90
C ARG A 6 31.16 -1.68 16.08
N ARG A 7 32.17 -1.05 15.47
CA ARG A 7 31.96 0.08 14.55
C ARG A 7 31.17 -0.33 13.31
N ILE A 8 31.49 -1.49 12.72
CA ILE A 8 30.76 -2.02 11.55
C ILE A 8 29.31 -2.33 11.92
N LEU A 9 29.08 -2.97 13.07
CA LEU A 9 27.73 -3.25 13.58
C LEU A 9 26.92 -1.97 13.84
N LEU A 10 27.55 -0.92 14.38
CA LEU A 10 26.90 0.35 14.64
C LEU A 10 26.48 1.06 13.34
N VAL A 11 27.35 1.05 12.33
CA VAL A 11 27.05 1.63 11.01
C VAL A 11 25.94 0.84 10.32
N ALA A 12 25.98 -0.49 10.37
CA ALA A 12 24.92 -1.33 9.81
C ALA A 12 23.57 -1.11 10.52
N ALA A 13 23.58 -0.92 11.84
CA ALA A 13 22.36 -0.59 12.58
C ALA A 13 21.82 0.81 12.23
N ALA A 14 22.71 1.78 12.01
CA ALA A 14 22.33 3.13 11.63
C ALA A 14 21.69 3.23 10.24
N THR A 15 21.92 2.26 9.34
CA THR A 15 21.29 2.23 8.00
C THR A 15 19.97 1.46 7.96
N LEU A 16 19.59 0.71 9.00
CA LEU A 16 18.31 -0.02 9.06
C LEU A 16 17.07 0.86 8.84
N PRO A 17 16.96 2.09 9.40
CA PRO A 17 15.79 2.95 9.17
C PRO A 17 15.63 3.37 7.70
N LEU A 18 16.72 3.44 6.95
CA LEU A 18 16.69 3.77 5.51
C LEU A 18 16.08 2.65 4.67
N MET A 19 16.05 1.41 5.19
CA MET A 19 15.41 0.27 4.52
C MET A 19 13.91 0.15 4.84
N ALA A 20 13.43 0.82 5.91
CA ALA A 20 12.06 0.71 6.38
C ALA A 20 11.06 1.65 5.66
N SER A 21 11.53 2.48 4.71
CA SER A 21 10.76 3.61 4.19
C SER A 21 10.05 3.37 2.85
N HIS A 22 9.93 2.13 2.38
CA HIS A 22 9.05 1.89 1.24
C HIS A 22 7.61 1.90 1.77
N ALA A 23 6.84 2.93 1.43
CA ALA A 23 5.39 2.86 1.51
C ALA A 23 4.94 1.87 0.43
N TRP A 24 4.89 0.58 0.78
CA TRP A 24 4.25 -0.42 -0.06
C TRP A 24 2.76 -0.07 -0.03
N ALA A 25 2.23 0.52 -1.09
CA ALA A 25 0.80 0.44 -1.33
C ALA A 25 0.48 -1.06 -1.33
N ALA A 26 -0.14 -1.55 -0.26
CA ALA A 26 -0.25 -2.97 0.07
C ALA A 26 -1.27 -3.68 -0.82
N GLY A 27 -1.12 -3.55 -2.14
CA GLY A 27 -2.10 -3.97 -3.12
C GLY A 27 -3.46 -3.31 -2.92
N LEU A 28 -3.55 -2.09 -2.36
CA LEU A 28 -4.85 -1.43 -2.14
C LEU A 28 -5.22 -0.51 -3.32
N ILE A 29 -6.41 -0.69 -3.87
CA ILE A 29 -7.03 0.20 -4.87
C ILE A 29 -8.26 0.86 -4.24
N SER A 30 -8.27 2.20 -4.15
CA SER A 30 -9.48 2.96 -3.81
C SER A 30 -10.18 3.42 -5.08
N ILE A 31 -11.47 3.10 -5.17
CA ILE A 31 -12.34 3.41 -6.30
C ILE A 31 -13.30 4.48 -5.84
N ILE A 32 -13.15 5.69 -6.37
CA ILE A 32 -13.99 6.84 -6.01
C ILE A 32 -15.07 6.99 -7.07
N VAL A 33 -16.33 6.91 -6.66
CA VAL A 33 -17.49 7.11 -7.52
C VAL A 33 -18.26 8.38 -7.13
N THR A 34 -18.85 9.06 -8.10
CA THR A 34 -19.46 10.38 -7.89
C THR A 34 -20.62 10.39 -6.88
N ASP A 35 -21.49 9.38 -6.92
CA ASP A 35 -22.56 9.15 -5.91
C ASP A 35 -22.91 7.63 -5.85
N PRO A 36 -22.56 6.93 -4.76
CA PRO A 36 -22.87 5.51 -4.60
C PRO A 36 -24.37 5.22 -4.42
N ALA A 37 -25.23 6.23 -4.21
CA ALA A 37 -26.68 6.05 -4.20
C ALA A 37 -27.26 5.90 -5.62
N ASN A 38 -26.56 6.38 -6.65
CA ASN A 38 -26.93 6.14 -8.04
C ASN A 38 -26.55 4.70 -8.44
N PRO A 39 -27.51 3.84 -8.85
CA PRO A 39 -27.23 2.45 -9.20
C PRO A 39 -26.21 2.27 -10.32
N TYR A 40 -26.13 3.22 -11.26
CA TYR A 40 -25.15 3.18 -12.35
C TYR A 40 -23.73 3.28 -11.81
N TRP A 41 -23.45 4.32 -11.01
CA TRP A 41 -22.11 4.56 -10.44
C TRP A 41 -21.71 3.50 -9.43
N LEU A 42 -22.65 3.00 -8.62
CA LEU A 42 -22.38 1.88 -7.73
C LEU A 42 -21.98 0.63 -8.52
N THR A 43 -22.69 0.32 -9.61
CA THR A 43 -22.39 -0.86 -10.43
C THR A 43 -21.01 -0.77 -11.06
N GLU A 44 -20.64 0.39 -11.63
CA GLU A 44 -19.30 0.60 -12.18
C GLU A 44 -18.21 0.45 -11.12
N GLY A 45 -18.43 1.01 -9.93
CA GLY A 45 -17.52 0.86 -8.79
C GLY A 45 -17.34 -0.61 -8.37
N GLN A 46 -18.41 -1.39 -8.35
CA GLN A 46 -18.35 -2.82 -8.01
C GLN A 46 -17.67 -3.66 -9.11
N VAL A 47 -17.87 -3.35 -10.39
CA VAL A 47 -17.17 -4.02 -11.50
C VAL A 47 -15.66 -3.75 -11.44
N ALA A 48 -15.29 -2.51 -11.15
CA ALA A 48 -13.89 -2.14 -10.95
C ALA A 48 -13.29 -2.85 -9.73
N LYS A 49 -14.05 -2.95 -8.62
CA LYS A 49 -13.64 -3.67 -7.41
C LYS A 49 -13.38 -5.15 -7.70
N ALA A 50 -14.34 -5.83 -8.32
CA ALA A 50 -14.21 -7.26 -8.65
C ALA A 50 -13.00 -7.53 -9.57
N THR A 51 -12.72 -6.61 -10.49
CA THR A 51 -11.54 -6.70 -11.37
C THR A 51 -10.24 -6.49 -10.60
N ALA A 52 -10.19 -5.52 -9.69
CA ALA A 52 -9.03 -5.31 -8.83
C ALA A 52 -8.75 -6.55 -7.96
N GLU A 53 -9.80 -7.12 -7.37
CA GLU A 53 -9.71 -8.32 -6.53
C GLU A 53 -9.23 -9.55 -7.33
N SER A 54 -9.68 -9.72 -8.58
CA SER A 54 -9.21 -10.82 -9.44
C SER A 54 -7.72 -10.69 -9.82
N LEU A 55 -7.19 -9.47 -9.82
CA LEU A 55 -5.78 -9.17 -10.06
C LEU A 55 -4.90 -9.23 -8.78
N GLY A 56 -5.49 -9.59 -7.64
CA GLY A 56 -4.77 -9.75 -6.37
C GLY A 56 -4.66 -8.48 -5.54
N TYR A 57 -5.45 -7.44 -5.85
CA TYR A 57 -5.54 -6.23 -5.05
C TYR A 57 -6.65 -6.35 -4.00
N THR A 58 -6.48 -5.70 -2.86
CA THR A 58 -7.59 -5.29 -2.00
C THR A 58 -8.24 -4.06 -2.62
N ALA A 59 -9.57 -3.98 -2.65
CA ALA A 59 -10.26 -2.83 -3.23
C ALA A 59 -11.44 -2.33 -2.39
N ASN A 60 -11.59 -1.00 -2.34
CA ASN A 60 -12.71 -0.34 -1.65
C ASN A 60 -13.37 0.69 -2.56
N VAL A 61 -14.71 0.75 -2.52
CA VAL A 61 -15.50 1.74 -3.26
C VAL A 61 -15.99 2.80 -2.27
N SER A 62 -15.72 4.07 -2.56
CA SER A 62 -16.13 5.21 -1.73
C SER A 62 -16.60 6.39 -2.59
N ALA A 63 -17.15 7.41 -1.93
CA ALA A 63 -17.41 8.74 -2.49
C ALA A 63 -16.33 9.73 -2.03
#